data_AF-A0A180FIW3-F1
#
_entry.id   AF-A0A180FIW3-F1
#
_cell.length_a   1.000
_cell.length_b   1.000
_cell.length_c   1.000
_cell.angle_alpha   90.00
_cell.angle_beta   90.00
_cell.angle_gamma   90.00
#
_symmetry.space_group_name_H-M   'P 1'
#
loop_
_entity.id
_entity.type
_entity.pdbx_description
1 polymer ?
#
loop_
_entity_poly.entity_id
_entity_poly.type
_entity_poly.pdbx_seq_one_letter_code
_entity_poly.pdbx_strand_id
1 'polypeptide(L)'
;MSKEESKKNLLLVEGNNDRHVIWALCEKFELPNTFEVIDSGGINELKKRLNIELKSKADAIGIIIDADMDLNARWDSIKEILTSHHFILPGTFPKDGLIETNVSKKKTVGVWIMPDNNSNGMLEDFISFLIPKEDQLLPAVHSTLSDIENKQLSKYLPIHKAKATIHTWLAWQESPGTPMGQSITKRYLTTDEATCMKLVDWMRKLFNN
;
A
#
# COMPACT_ATOMS: atom_id res chain seq x y z
N MET A 1 -12.43 -36.29 11.76
CA MET A 1 -12.53 -35.20 10.76
C MET A 1 -11.63 -34.07 11.21
N SER A 2 -10.42 -34.00 10.68
CA SER A 2 -9.52 -32.85 10.86
C SER A 2 -10.18 -31.62 10.26
N LYS A 3 -10.30 -30.54 11.03
CA LYS A 3 -10.59 -29.21 10.47
C LYS A 3 -9.46 -28.91 9.49
N GLU A 4 -9.77 -28.89 8.20
CA GLU A 4 -8.90 -28.28 7.20
C GLU A 4 -8.82 -26.80 7.58
N GLU A 5 -7.73 -26.38 8.21
CA GLU A 5 -7.41 -24.96 8.34
C GLU A 5 -7.40 -24.40 6.92
N SER A 6 -8.36 -23.55 6.58
CA SER A 6 -8.42 -22.94 5.26
C SER A 6 -7.10 -22.21 5.03
N LYS A 7 -6.33 -22.62 4.03
CA LYS A 7 -5.14 -21.88 3.58
C LYS A 7 -5.58 -20.45 3.26
N LYS A 8 -5.17 -19.48 4.08
CA LYS A 8 -5.36 -18.08 3.73
C LYS A 8 -4.20 -17.62 2.88
N ASN A 9 -4.54 -16.91 1.81
CA ASN A 9 -3.55 -16.15 1.04
C ASN A 9 -3.03 -14.98 1.89
N LEU A 10 -1.90 -14.40 1.52
CA LEU A 10 -1.24 -13.39 2.35
C LEU A 10 -1.08 -12.09 1.56
N LEU A 11 -1.29 -10.95 2.22
CA LEU A 11 -0.95 -9.62 1.72
C LEU A 11 0.04 -8.98 2.69
N LEU A 12 1.30 -8.90 2.29
CA LEU A 12 2.37 -8.29 3.07
C LEU A 12 2.38 -6.78 2.82
N VAL A 13 2.33 -6.00 3.88
CA VAL A 13 2.42 -4.53 3.83
C VAL A 13 3.59 -4.05 4.69
N GLU A 14 4.14 -2.87 4.39
CA GLU A 14 5.31 -2.37 5.10
C GLU A 14 5.04 -2.04 6.56
N GLY A 15 3.97 -1.31 6.87
CA GLY A 15 3.72 -0.84 8.22
C GLY A 15 2.27 -0.98 8.69
N ASN A 16 2.07 -0.63 9.96
CA ASN A 16 0.76 -0.71 10.59
C ASN A 16 -0.28 0.24 9.96
N ASN A 17 0.16 1.42 9.50
CA ASN A 17 -0.74 2.37 8.83
C ASN A 17 -1.27 1.78 7.52
N ASP A 18 -0.40 1.16 6.72
CA ASP A 18 -0.75 0.46 5.50
C ASP A 18 -1.78 -0.63 5.77
N ARG A 19 -1.53 -1.47 6.79
CA ARG A 19 -2.46 -2.54 7.16
C ARG A 19 -3.86 -2.01 7.46
N HIS A 20 -3.96 -0.93 8.24
CA HIS A 20 -5.25 -0.33 8.57
C HIS A 20 -5.94 0.30 7.35
N VAL A 21 -5.19 0.95 6.46
CA VAL A 21 -5.73 1.50 5.21
C VAL A 21 -6.25 0.40 4.30
N ILE A 22 -5.47 -0.66 4.10
CA ILE A 22 -5.85 -1.79 3.27
C ILE A 22 -7.07 -2.50 3.84
N TRP A 23 -7.15 -2.72 5.16
CA TRP A 23 -8.36 -3.28 5.78
C TRP A 23 -9.60 -2.41 5.54
N ALA A 24 -9.48 -1.09 5.69
CA ALA A 24 -10.59 -0.19 5.44
C ALA A 24 -11.04 -0.22 3.96
N LEU A 25 -10.12 -0.38 3.01
CA LEU A 25 -10.46 -0.59 1.60
C LEU A 25 -11.14 -1.94 1.39
N CYS A 26 -10.65 -3.03 2.00
CA CYS A 26 -11.29 -4.34 1.91
C CYS A 26 -12.72 -4.31 2.43
N GLU A 27 -12.98 -3.66 3.57
CA GLU A 27 -14.32 -3.49 4.12
C GLU A 27 -15.21 -2.65 3.21
N LYS A 28 -14.71 -1.50 2.74
CA LYS A 28 -15.47 -0.56 1.91
C LYS A 28 -15.87 -1.14 0.56
N PHE A 29 -15.01 -1.95 -0.04
CA PHE A 29 -15.22 -2.54 -1.37
C PHE A 29 -15.64 -4.02 -1.33
N GLU A 30 -15.99 -4.52 -0.14
CA GLU A 30 -16.47 -5.88 0.10
C GLU A 30 -15.56 -6.95 -0.53
N LEU A 31 -14.24 -6.79 -0.35
CA LEU A 31 -13.28 -7.76 -0.86
C LEU A 31 -13.42 -9.11 -0.14
N PRO A 32 -13.19 -10.25 -0.83
CA PRO A 32 -13.30 -11.56 -0.22
C PRO A 32 -12.35 -11.73 0.98
N ASN A 33 -12.83 -12.36 2.04
CA ASN A 33 -12.04 -12.71 3.24
C ASN A 33 -11.12 -13.94 3.00
N THR A 34 -10.52 -14.04 1.82
CA THR A 34 -9.66 -15.16 1.37
C THR A 34 -8.18 -14.97 1.72
N PHE A 35 -7.81 -13.80 2.23
CA PHE A 35 -6.43 -13.44 2.56
C PHE A 35 -6.31 -12.71 3.90
N GLU A 36 -5.10 -12.68 4.44
CA GLU A 36 -4.73 -11.95 5.66
C GLU A 36 -3.75 -10.82 5.33
N VAL A 37 -3.97 -9.63 5.89
CA VAL A 37 -3.08 -8.47 5.73
C VAL A 37 -2.09 -8.43 6.89
N ILE A 38 -0.80 -8.55 6.57
CA ILE A 38 0.28 -8.70 7.55
C ILE A 38 1.20 -7.49 7.50
N ASP A 39 1.23 -6.75 8.61
CA ASP A 39 2.24 -5.73 8.88
C ASP A 39 3.60 -6.42 9.07
N SER A 40 4.56 -6.04 8.22
CA SER A 40 5.89 -6.62 8.24
C SER A 40 6.88 -5.86 9.13
N GLY A 41 6.57 -4.65 9.61
CA GLY A 41 7.49 -3.86 10.42
C GLY A 41 8.60 -3.17 9.61
N GLY A 42 8.33 -2.85 8.35
CA GLY A 42 9.18 -2.13 7.41
C GLY A 42 9.73 -2.99 6.26
N ILE A 43 10.24 -2.34 5.22
CA ILE A 43 10.69 -2.99 3.97
C ILE A 43 11.70 -4.13 4.17
N ASN A 44 12.63 -4.01 5.11
CA ASN A 44 13.67 -5.03 5.32
C ASN A 44 13.08 -6.33 5.90
N GLU A 45 12.17 -6.20 6.86
CA GLU A 45 11.48 -7.36 7.44
C GLU A 45 10.45 -7.93 6.46
N LEU A 46 9.79 -7.09 5.65
CA LEU A 46 8.92 -7.52 4.56
C LEU A 46 9.67 -8.43 3.58
N LYS A 47 10.87 -8.05 3.16
CA LYS A 47 11.70 -8.84 2.23
C LYS A 47 12.08 -10.20 2.82
N LYS A 48 12.47 -10.24 4.10
CA LYS A 48 12.76 -11.49 4.82
C LYS A 48 11.52 -12.38 4.87
N ARG A 49 10.37 -11.80 5.23
CA ARG A 49 9.09 -12.50 5.32
C ARG A 49 8.65 -13.03 3.97
N LEU A 50 8.76 -12.24 2.90
CA LEU A 50 8.49 -12.66 1.54
C LEU A 50 9.29 -13.91 1.15
N ASN A 51 10.59 -13.94 1.43
CA ASN A 51 11.44 -15.09 1.13
C ASN A 51 10.98 -16.39 1.87
N ILE A 52 10.41 -16.24 3.07
CA ILE A 52 9.84 -17.34 3.86
C ILE A 52 8.49 -17.77 3.25
N GLU A 53 7.59 -16.82 3.00
CA GLU A 53 6.22 -17.10 2.56
C GLU A 53 6.15 -17.65 1.13
N LEU A 54 7.12 -17.31 0.27
CA LEU A 54 7.23 -17.94 -1.06
C LEU A 54 7.43 -19.45 -0.99
N LYS A 55 7.88 -19.99 0.15
CA LYS A 55 8.01 -21.43 0.43
C LYS A 55 6.85 -22.00 1.25
N SER A 56 5.92 -21.16 1.72
CA SER A 56 4.78 -21.59 2.53
C SER A 56 3.66 -22.19 1.68
N LYS A 57 2.60 -22.65 2.34
CA LYS A 57 1.44 -23.29 1.70
C LYS A 57 0.45 -22.31 1.06
N ALA A 58 0.63 -20.99 1.22
CA ALA A 58 -0.22 -19.97 0.62
C ALA A 58 -0.17 -20.06 -0.91
N ASP A 59 -1.32 -20.04 -1.57
CA ASP A 59 -1.41 -20.18 -3.02
C ASP A 59 -1.22 -18.82 -3.72
N ALA A 60 -1.62 -17.71 -3.07
CA ALA A 60 -1.34 -16.35 -3.49
C ALA A 60 -0.67 -15.51 -2.40
N ILE A 61 0.31 -14.69 -2.79
CA ILE A 61 1.01 -13.73 -1.93
C ILE A 61 1.05 -12.37 -2.61
N GLY A 62 0.40 -11.38 -2.01
CA GLY A 62 0.49 -9.98 -2.40
C GLY A 62 1.53 -9.23 -1.57
N ILE A 63 2.12 -8.23 -2.19
CA ILE A 63 3.10 -7.31 -1.58
C ILE A 63 2.66 -5.89 -1.90
N ILE A 64 2.58 -5.03 -0.89
CA ILE A 64 2.40 -3.58 -1.04
C ILE A 64 3.56 -2.89 -0.34
N ILE A 65 4.29 -2.07 -1.09
CA ILE A 65 5.47 -1.34 -0.61
C ILE A 65 5.45 0.12 -1.05
N ASP A 66 6.15 0.98 -0.34
CA ASP A 66 6.36 2.38 -0.71
C ASP A 66 7.51 2.50 -1.73
N ALA A 67 7.33 3.32 -2.77
CA ALA A 67 8.41 3.68 -3.67
C ALA A 67 9.47 4.57 -2.99
N ASP A 68 9.07 5.30 -1.93
CA ASP A 68 9.83 6.38 -1.31
C ASP A 68 10.38 7.36 -2.36
N MET A 69 11.68 7.27 -2.65
CA MET A 69 12.41 8.16 -3.56
C MET A 69 12.80 7.48 -4.88
N ASP A 70 12.67 6.15 -4.99
CA ASP A 70 13.10 5.40 -6.18
C ASP A 70 12.29 4.10 -6.34
N LEU A 71 11.22 4.20 -7.14
CA LEU A 71 10.37 3.07 -7.51
C LEU A 71 11.16 1.94 -8.19
N ASN A 72 12.13 2.27 -9.05
CA ASN A 72 12.87 1.24 -9.80
C ASN A 72 13.79 0.45 -8.87
N ALA A 73 14.50 1.13 -7.96
CA ALA A 73 15.33 0.45 -6.97
C ALA A 73 14.48 -0.41 -6.01
N ARG A 74 13.29 0.08 -5.63
CA ARG A 74 12.33 -0.70 -4.83
C ARG A 74 11.87 -1.94 -5.58
N TRP A 75 11.46 -1.79 -6.83
CA TRP A 75 11.07 -2.91 -7.69
C TRP A 75 12.20 -3.92 -7.88
N ASP A 76 13.40 -3.48 -8.25
CA ASP A 76 14.55 -4.36 -8.49
C ASP A 76 14.85 -5.23 -7.26
N SER A 77 14.74 -4.64 -6.06
CA SER A 77 14.96 -5.38 -4.83
C SER A 77 13.91 -6.46 -4.52
N ILE A 78 12.67 -6.30 -4.97
CA ILE A 78 11.64 -7.34 -4.89
C ILE A 78 11.80 -8.35 -6.02
N LYS A 79 12.13 -7.87 -7.23
CA LYS A 79 12.37 -8.66 -8.43
C LYS A 79 13.48 -9.67 -8.21
N GLU A 80 14.57 -9.30 -7.56
CA GLU A 80 15.67 -10.21 -7.18
C GLU A 80 15.17 -11.39 -6.34
N ILE A 81 14.34 -11.11 -5.31
CA ILE A 81 13.78 -12.14 -4.44
C ILE A 81 12.88 -13.07 -5.26
N LEU A 82 11.93 -12.53 -6.00
CA LEU A 82 11.00 -13.31 -6.81
C LEU A 82 11.73 -14.15 -7.87
N THR A 83 12.76 -13.60 -8.51
CA THR A 83 13.59 -14.32 -9.49
C THR A 83 14.34 -15.48 -8.85
N SER A 84 14.87 -15.32 -7.62
CA SER A 84 15.49 -16.43 -6.87
C SER A 84 14.50 -17.57 -6.56
N HIS A 85 13.20 -17.24 -6.55
CA HIS A 85 12.10 -18.20 -6.42
C HIS A 85 11.55 -18.70 -7.75
N HIS A 86 12.25 -18.44 -8.85
CA HIS A 86 11.97 -18.91 -10.21
C HIS A 86 10.69 -18.31 -10.80
N PHE A 87 10.30 -17.09 -10.40
CA PHE A 87 9.29 -16.32 -11.12
C PHE A 87 9.93 -15.69 -12.37
N ILE A 88 9.19 -15.69 -13.47
CA ILE A 88 9.56 -14.98 -14.70
C ILE A 88 8.85 -13.64 -14.63
N LEU A 89 9.61 -12.54 -14.70
CA LEU A 89 9.12 -11.21 -14.42
C LEU A 89 9.38 -10.27 -15.60
N PRO A 90 8.52 -9.25 -15.79
CA PRO A 90 8.72 -8.27 -16.84
C PRO A 90 9.99 -7.43 -16.59
N GLY A 91 10.56 -6.90 -17.67
CA GLY A 91 11.70 -5.99 -17.61
C GLY A 91 11.36 -4.73 -16.80
N THR A 92 10.27 -4.06 -17.16
CA THR A 92 9.73 -2.87 -16.50
C THR A 92 8.54 -3.22 -15.60
N PHE A 93 8.35 -2.46 -14.51
CA PHE A 93 7.22 -2.69 -13.62
C PHE A 93 5.88 -2.31 -14.28
N PRO A 94 4.82 -3.15 -14.18
CA PRO A 94 3.52 -2.85 -14.77
C PRO A 94 2.79 -1.72 -14.05
N LYS A 95 2.17 -0.80 -14.81
CA LYS A 95 1.42 0.35 -14.27
C LYS A 95 0.13 -0.01 -13.51
N ASP A 96 -0.41 -1.19 -13.77
CA ASP A 96 -1.62 -1.69 -13.08
C ASP A 96 -1.29 -2.66 -11.94
N GLY A 97 -0.01 -2.68 -11.51
CA GLY A 97 0.52 -3.64 -10.55
C GLY A 97 0.89 -4.95 -11.22
N LEU A 98 1.82 -5.67 -10.59
CA LEU A 98 2.27 -6.98 -11.03
C LEU A 98 1.32 -8.06 -10.50
N ILE A 99 0.95 -9.03 -11.33
CA ILE A 99 0.43 -10.34 -10.91
C ILE A 99 1.11 -11.39 -11.79
N GLU A 100 1.85 -12.30 -11.18
CA GLU A 100 2.60 -13.34 -11.89
C GLU A 100 2.40 -14.71 -11.23
N THR A 101 2.19 -15.73 -12.05
CA THR A 101 1.97 -17.10 -11.56
C THR A 101 3.12 -18.01 -11.96
N ASN A 102 3.74 -18.64 -10.97
CA ASN A 102 4.62 -19.77 -11.20
C ASN A 102 3.77 -21.04 -11.37
N VAL A 103 3.52 -21.43 -12.63
CA VAL A 103 2.69 -22.59 -12.99
C VAL A 103 3.21 -23.89 -12.37
N SER A 104 4.54 -24.09 -12.34
CA SER A 104 5.13 -25.32 -11.80
C SER A 104 4.89 -25.48 -10.29
N LYS A 105 4.86 -24.35 -9.56
CA LYS A 105 4.64 -24.32 -8.11
C LYS A 105 3.19 -24.07 -7.73
N LYS A 106 2.30 -23.81 -8.71
CA LYS A 106 0.92 -23.35 -8.51
C LYS A 106 0.83 -22.20 -7.50
N LYS A 107 1.73 -21.23 -7.62
CA LYS A 107 1.84 -20.09 -6.70
C LYS A 107 1.78 -18.79 -7.47
N THR A 108 0.92 -17.88 -7.04
CA THR A 108 0.75 -16.54 -7.61
C THR A 108 1.35 -15.50 -6.69
N VAL A 109 2.06 -14.54 -7.25
CA VAL A 109 2.56 -13.37 -6.53
C VAL A 109 1.98 -12.12 -7.15
N GLY A 110 1.63 -11.15 -6.33
CA GLY A 110 1.32 -9.81 -6.78
C GLY A 110 2.21 -8.80 -6.10
N VAL A 111 2.58 -7.73 -6.82
CA VAL A 111 3.28 -6.58 -6.24
C VAL A 111 2.55 -5.31 -6.64
N TRP A 112 2.29 -4.46 -5.64
CA TRP A 112 1.85 -3.08 -5.80
C TRP A 112 2.91 -2.18 -5.16
N ILE A 113 3.26 -1.09 -5.85
CA ILE A 113 4.18 -0.08 -5.34
C ILE A 113 3.41 1.22 -5.20
N MET A 114 3.33 1.75 -3.99
CA MET A 114 2.67 3.02 -3.71
C MET A 114 3.39 4.19 -4.40
N PRO A 115 2.64 5.25 -4.74
CA PRO A 115 1.19 5.37 -4.54
C PRO A 115 0.35 4.76 -5.67
N ASP A 116 0.93 4.56 -6.87
CA ASP A 116 0.19 4.30 -8.10
C ASP A 116 0.90 3.36 -9.11
N ASN A 117 1.96 2.65 -8.69
CA ASN A 117 2.88 1.84 -9.50
C ASN A 117 3.71 2.59 -10.55
N ASN A 118 3.69 3.92 -10.57
CA ASN A 118 4.32 4.71 -11.63
C ASN A 118 5.11 5.91 -11.10
N SER A 119 4.82 6.36 -9.89
CA SER A 119 5.38 7.55 -9.26
C SER A 119 6.20 7.14 -8.03
N ASN A 120 7.19 7.97 -7.68
CA ASN A 120 7.81 7.89 -6.36
C ASN A 120 6.83 8.42 -5.31
N GLY A 121 6.83 7.83 -4.12
CA GLY A 121 5.96 8.23 -3.03
C GLY A 121 5.64 7.08 -2.10
N MET A 122 4.69 7.35 -1.22
CA MET A 122 4.32 6.48 -0.12
C MET A 122 2.80 6.46 0.07
N LEU A 123 2.32 5.68 1.03
CA LEU A 123 0.91 5.60 1.40
C LEU A 123 0.24 6.97 1.55
N GLU A 124 0.93 7.95 2.16
CA GLU A 124 0.35 9.30 2.32
C GLU A 124 0.11 10.03 0.99
N ASP A 125 0.92 9.78 -0.03
CA ASP A 125 0.68 10.31 -1.37
C ASP A 125 -0.57 9.64 -2.00
N PHE A 126 -0.74 8.34 -1.78
CA PHE A 126 -1.96 7.63 -2.19
C PHE A 126 -3.20 8.21 -1.51
N ILE A 127 -3.15 8.44 -0.19
CA ILE A 127 -4.26 9.07 0.55
C ILE A 127 -4.54 10.48 0.03
N SER A 128 -3.52 11.23 -0.37
CA SER A 128 -3.69 12.57 -0.95
C SER A 128 -4.53 12.54 -2.23
N PHE A 129 -4.41 11.49 -3.06
CA PHE A 129 -5.26 11.32 -4.25
C PHE A 129 -6.73 11.10 -3.90
N LEU A 130 -7.00 10.56 -2.72
CA LEU A 130 -8.36 10.30 -2.24
C LEU A 130 -9.00 11.54 -1.60
N ILE A 131 -8.28 12.64 -1.41
CA ILE A 131 -8.86 13.89 -0.91
C ILE A 131 -9.71 14.52 -2.03
N PRO A 132 -10.97 14.94 -1.77
CA PRO A 132 -11.79 15.61 -2.77
C PRO A 132 -11.09 16.84 -3.36
N LYS A 133 -11.26 17.09 -4.67
CA LYS A 133 -10.57 18.19 -5.36
C LYS A 133 -10.98 19.57 -4.83
N GLU A 134 -12.18 19.64 -4.27
CA GLU A 134 -12.84 20.81 -3.72
C GLU A 134 -12.50 21.01 -2.24
N ASP A 135 -11.65 20.16 -1.66
CA ASP A 135 -11.20 20.28 -0.28
C ASP A 135 -10.44 21.59 -0.07
N GLN A 136 -10.92 22.39 0.88
CA GLN A 136 -10.31 23.69 1.22
C GLN A 136 -9.23 23.56 2.29
N LEU A 137 -9.16 22.42 2.97
CA LEU A 137 -8.28 22.22 4.11
C LEU A 137 -6.86 21.86 3.67
N LEU A 138 -6.71 21.02 2.65
CA LEU A 138 -5.42 20.59 2.11
C LEU A 138 -4.60 21.79 1.61
N PRO A 139 -5.16 22.77 0.86
CA PRO A 139 -4.46 24.02 0.55
C PRO A 139 -3.99 24.78 1.80
N ALA A 140 -4.81 24.85 2.85
CA ALA A 140 -4.45 25.52 4.10
C ALA A 140 -3.30 24.80 4.83
N VAL A 141 -3.30 23.46 4.81
CA VAL A 141 -2.19 22.64 5.34
C VAL A 141 -0.91 22.92 4.57
N HIS A 142 -0.96 22.91 3.23
CA HIS A 142 0.21 23.22 2.41
C HIS A 142 0.78 24.60 2.69
N SER A 143 -0.07 25.63 2.75
CA SER A 143 0.36 26.99 3.11
C SER A 143 1.04 27.03 4.47
N THR A 144 0.46 26.36 5.47
CA THR A 144 1.00 26.32 6.83
C THR A 144 2.34 25.59 6.89
N LEU A 145 2.47 24.47 6.19
CA LEU A 145 3.73 23.72 6.12
C LEU A 145 4.82 24.53 5.42
N SER A 146 4.51 25.19 4.30
CA SER A 146 5.44 26.10 3.64
C SER A 146 5.89 27.24 4.55
N ASP A 147 4.97 27.82 5.33
CA ASP A 147 5.31 28.89 6.27
C ASP A 147 6.27 28.43 7.38
N ILE A 148 6.05 27.25 7.97
CA ILE A 148 6.96 26.73 9.01
C ILE A 148 8.30 26.26 8.44
N GLU A 149 8.33 25.76 7.20
CA GLU A 149 9.57 25.40 6.50
C GLU A 149 10.40 26.66 6.23
N ASN A 150 9.77 27.73 5.70
CA ASN A 150 10.41 29.01 5.43
C ASN A 150 10.97 29.67 6.69
N LYS A 151 10.25 29.54 7.81
CA LYS A 151 10.69 30.02 9.12
C LYS A 151 11.69 29.08 9.82
N GLN A 152 12.07 27.97 9.20
CA GLN A 152 12.94 26.93 9.76
C GLN A 152 12.42 26.37 11.11
N LEU A 153 11.10 26.32 11.26
CA LEU A 153 10.41 25.78 12.44
C LEU A 153 10.05 24.29 12.26
N SER A 154 10.07 23.78 11.02
CA SER A 154 9.79 22.37 10.71
C SER A 154 10.82 21.45 11.36
N LYS A 155 10.34 20.48 12.16
CA LYS A 155 11.19 19.46 12.80
C LYS A 155 11.29 18.16 12.00
N TYR A 156 10.37 17.95 11.06
CA TYR A 156 10.41 16.76 10.20
C TYR A 156 11.47 16.93 9.10
N LEU A 157 11.99 15.81 8.62
CA LEU A 157 12.89 15.78 7.46
C LEU A 157 12.09 16.00 6.17
N PRO A 158 12.64 16.62 5.12
CA PRO A 158 11.93 16.83 3.85
C PRO A 158 11.29 15.57 3.26
N ILE A 159 11.94 14.42 3.41
CA ILE A 159 11.42 13.10 2.98
C ILE A 159 10.14 12.66 3.72
N HIS A 160 9.77 13.32 4.81
CA HIS A 160 8.56 13.05 5.59
C HIS A 160 7.49 14.13 5.38
N LYS A 161 7.64 14.99 4.37
CA LYS A 161 6.67 16.06 4.08
C LYS A 161 5.27 15.52 3.73
N ALA A 162 5.17 14.44 2.97
CA ALA A 162 3.89 13.78 2.66
C ALA A 162 3.18 13.34 3.96
N LYS A 163 3.94 12.69 4.86
CA LYS A 163 3.48 12.31 6.21
C LYS A 163 3.02 13.51 7.03
N ALA A 164 3.81 14.58 7.08
CA ALA A 164 3.43 15.79 7.80
C ALA A 164 2.14 16.42 7.23
N THR A 165 1.99 16.42 5.91
CA THR A 165 0.81 16.93 5.20
C THR A 165 -0.44 16.16 5.59
N ILE A 166 -0.46 14.85 5.34
CA ILE A 166 -1.67 14.03 5.58
C ILE A 166 -2.02 13.96 7.05
N HIS A 167 -1.04 13.82 7.96
CA HIS A 167 -1.34 13.78 9.39
C HIS A 167 -1.86 15.12 9.92
N THR A 168 -1.39 16.25 9.39
CA THR A 168 -1.94 17.57 9.75
C THR A 168 -3.36 17.72 9.21
N TRP A 169 -3.58 17.35 7.94
CA TRP A 169 -4.91 17.37 7.33
C TRP A 169 -5.91 16.51 8.11
N LEU A 170 -5.53 15.29 8.51
CA LEU A 170 -6.34 14.40 9.36
C LEU A 170 -6.60 15.00 10.74
N ALA A 171 -5.63 15.70 11.33
CA ALA A 171 -5.78 16.35 12.63
C ALA A 171 -6.75 17.54 12.60
N TRP A 172 -6.98 18.14 11.44
CA TRP A 172 -7.90 19.27 11.26
C TRP A 172 -9.30 18.85 10.78
N GLN A 173 -9.55 17.56 10.59
CA GLN A 173 -10.89 17.03 10.30
C GLN A 173 -11.83 17.18 11.51
N GLU A 174 -13.13 17.02 11.27
CA GLU A 174 -14.19 17.09 12.31
C GLU A 174 -13.92 16.19 13.53
N SER A 175 -13.26 15.05 13.31
CA SER A 175 -12.76 14.20 14.38
C SER A 175 -11.22 14.17 14.39
N PRO A 176 -10.55 15.12 15.07
CA PRO A 176 -9.10 15.15 15.19
C PRO A 176 -8.54 13.85 15.74
N GLY A 177 -7.37 13.43 15.24
CA GLY A 177 -6.72 12.19 15.68
C GLY A 177 -7.36 10.90 15.16
N THR A 178 -8.31 10.99 14.22
CA THR A 178 -8.82 9.81 13.51
C THR A 178 -7.65 9.07 12.84
N PRO A 179 -7.43 7.77 13.13
CA PRO A 179 -6.41 6.98 12.45
C PRO A 179 -6.64 6.94 10.93
N MET A 180 -5.56 6.94 10.16
CA MET A 180 -5.61 7.01 8.69
C MET A 180 -6.53 5.96 8.05
N GLY A 181 -6.47 4.69 8.49
CA GLY A 181 -7.38 3.66 7.99
C GLY A 181 -8.86 3.97 8.23
N GLN A 182 -9.22 4.54 9.38
CA GLN A 182 -10.61 4.94 9.66
C GLN A 182 -11.05 6.16 8.84
N SER A 183 -10.13 6.96 8.31
CA SER A 183 -10.49 8.11 7.47
C SER A 183 -11.07 7.70 6.11
N ILE A 184 -10.78 6.48 5.63
CA ILE A 184 -11.30 5.92 4.37
C ILE A 184 -12.79 5.56 4.45
N THR A 185 -13.21 5.09 5.63
CA THR A 185 -14.62 4.76 5.92
C THR A 185 -15.43 5.99 6.33
N LYS A 186 -14.76 7.04 6.81
CA LYS A 186 -15.36 8.37 6.99
C LYS A 186 -15.49 9.07 5.63
N ARG A 187 -16.48 9.95 5.50
CA ARG A 187 -16.78 10.69 4.25
C ARG A 187 -15.73 11.75 3.87
N TYR A 188 -14.54 11.72 4.49
CA TYR A 188 -13.47 12.68 4.22
C TYR A 188 -12.71 12.37 2.93
N LEU A 189 -12.66 11.09 2.55
CA LEU A 189 -11.96 10.63 1.35
C LEU A 189 -12.95 10.14 0.30
N THR A 190 -12.73 10.56 -0.95
CA THR A 190 -13.34 9.96 -2.13
C THR A 190 -12.57 8.69 -2.49
N THR A 191 -13.29 7.61 -2.73
CA THR A 191 -12.72 6.38 -3.29
C THR A 191 -13.16 6.14 -4.73
N ASP A 192 -13.78 7.16 -5.35
CA ASP A 192 -14.12 7.21 -6.78
C ASP A 192 -12.95 7.83 -7.58
N GLU A 193 -11.74 7.50 -7.16
CA GLU A 193 -10.51 7.91 -7.82
C GLU A 193 -9.92 6.68 -8.53
N ALA A 194 -9.42 6.89 -9.75
CA ALA A 194 -9.01 5.81 -10.64
C ALA A 194 -7.86 4.96 -10.05
N THR A 195 -6.92 5.58 -9.34
CA THR A 195 -5.82 4.92 -8.62
C THR A 195 -6.35 4.04 -7.49
N CYS A 196 -7.34 4.50 -6.71
CA CYS A 196 -8.01 3.67 -5.69
C CYS A 196 -8.63 2.41 -6.31
N MET A 197 -9.37 2.58 -7.40
CA MET A 197 -10.04 1.46 -8.08
C MET A 197 -9.03 0.47 -8.67
N LYS A 198 -7.91 0.95 -9.21
CA LYS A 198 -6.82 0.08 -9.70
C LYS A 198 -6.23 -0.79 -8.60
N LEU A 199 -5.97 -0.24 -7.41
CA LEU A 199 -5.47 -1.00 -6.26
C LEU A 199 -6.48 -2.07 -5.82
N VAL A 200 -7.76 -1.71 -5.73
CA VAL A 200 -8.85 -2.63 -5.36
C VAL A 200 -8.99 -3.75 -6.39
N ASP A 201 -8.98 -3.42 -7.68
CA ASP A 201 -9.09 -4.41 -8.75
C ASP A 201 -7.86 -5.31 -8.82
N TRP A 202 -6.67 -4.79 -8.55
CA TRP A 202 -5.46 -5.58 -8.41
C TRP A 202 -5.58 -6.59 -7.25
N MET A 203 -6.02 -6.17 -6.06
CA MET A 203 -6.26 -7.09 -4.93
C MET A 203 -7.31 -8.15 -5.27
N ARG A 204 -8.41 -7.76 -5.92
CA ARG A 204 -9.47 -8.67 -6.33
C ARG A 204 -8.94 -9.71 -7.34
N LYS A 205 -8.20 -9.29 -8.36
CA LYS A 205 -7.59 -10.21 -9.35
C LYS A 205 -6.58 -11.17 -8.72
N LEU A 206 -5.83 -10.71 -7.72
CA LEU A 206 -4.82 -11.54 -7.06
C LEU A 206 -5.45 -12.63 -6.18
N PHE A 207 -6.47 -12.28 -5.39
CA PHE A 207 -7.00 -13.15 -4.33
C PHE A 207 -8.33 -13.83 -4.63
N ASN A 208 -8.95 -13.56 -5.78
CA ASN A 208 -10.21 -14.16 -6.21
C ASN A 208 -10.01 -15.27 -7.27
N ASN A 209 -8.84 -15.92 -7.27
CA ASN A 209 -8.51 -17.07 -8.11
C ASN A 209 -8.85 -18.39 -7.41
#